data_AF-X0YA23-F1
#
_entry.id   AF-X0YA23-F1
#
_cell.length_a   1.000
_cell.length_b   1.000
_cell.length_c   1.000
_cell.angle_alpha   90.00
_cell.angle_beta   90.00
_cell.angle_gamma   90.00
#
_symmetry.space_group_name_H-M   'P 1'
#
loop_
_entity.id
_entity.type
_entity.pdbx_description
1 polymer ?
#
loop_
_entity_poly.entity_id
_entity_poly.type
_entity_poly.pdbx_seq_one_letter_code
_entity_poly.pdbx_strand_id
1 'polypeptide(L)'
;MSEKQKSQEIIPKEITQLLEHRATLGNWLAKLDELSGTVRPEVYDRVRGDYEERLRSQEKELTAHRSEMETALEEHKTRVTVLESDRDERAAELEEAQLRFAVGEFKEAEFRKHKSAHEERLTALDAELKSDQ
;
A
#
# COMPACT_ATOMS: atom_id res chain seq x y z
N MET A 1 -9.56 -17.97 11.50
CA MET A 1 -8.25 -17.28 11.68
C MET A 1 -8.47 -16.07 12.57
N SER A 2 -7.58 -15.85 13.54
CA SER A 2 -7.69 -14.73 14.50
C SER A 2 -7.30 -13.40 13.85
N GLU A 3 -7.91 -12.27 14.24
CA GLU A 3 -7.59 -10.91 13.73
C GLU A 3 -6.10 -10.58 13.87
N LYS A 4 -5.47 -11.04 14.97
CA LYS A 4 -4.03 -10.94 15.20
C LYS A 4 -3.18 -11.58 14.10
N GLN A 5 -3.69 -12.65 13.50
CA GLN A 5 -3.00 -13.41 12.45
C GLN A 5 -3.15 -12.72 11.09
N LYS A 6 -4.30 -12.10 10.81
CA LYS A 6 -4.50 -11.26 9.61
C LYS A 6 -3.67 -9.99 9.65
N SER A 7 -3.56 -9.32 10.81
CA SER A 7 -2.70 -8.14 10.96
C SER A 7 -1.21 -8.46 10.82
N GLN A 8 -0.77 -9.66 11.23
CA GLN A 8 0.61 -10.12 11.01
C GLN A 8 0.91 -10.47 9.55
N GLU A 9 -0.11 -10.76 8.74
CA GLU A 9 0.04 -11.07 7.31
C GLU A 9 0.17 -9.80 6.46
N ILE A 10 -0.32 -8.67 6.96
CA ILE A 10 -0.33 -7.37 6.25
C ILE A 10 0.92 -6.54 6.56
N ILE A 11 1.52 -6.71 7.74
CA ILE A 11 2.71 -5.95 8.14
C ILE A 11 3.97 -6.72 7.72
N PRO A 12 4.84 -6.14 6.87
CA PRO A 12 6.12 -6.75 6.51
C PRO A 12 6.92 -7.21 7.73
N LYS A 13 7.61 -8.34 7.57
CA LYS A 13 8.42 -8.95 8.64
C LYS A 13 9.48 -7.99 9.15
N GLU A 14 10.04 -7.19 8.24
CA GLU A 14 11.06 -6.18 8.49
C GLU A 14 10.54 -5.09 9.45
N ILE A 15 9.33 -4.60 9.21
CA ILE A 15 8.68 -3.60 10.09
C ILE A 15 8.38 -4.21 11.47
N THR A 16 7.94 -5.46 11.51
CA THR A 16 7.72 -6.17 12.78
C THR A 16 9.01 -6.26 13.59
N GLN A 17 10.13 -6.59 12.95
CA GLN A 17 11.45 -6.64 13.59
C GLN A 17 11.89 -5.26 14.10
N LEU A 18 11.67 -4.20 13.33
CA LEU A 18 11.97 -2.83 13.74
C LEU A 18 11.17 -2.41 14.97
N LEU A 19 9.88 -2.76 15.02
CA LEU A 19 9.01 -2.46 16.18
C LEU A 19 9.43 -3.24 17.43
N GLU A 20 9.76 -4.52 17.30
CA GLU A 20 10.25 -5.36 18.40
C GLU A 20 11.58 -4.85 18.96
N HIS A 21 12.50 -4.46 18.08
CA HIS A 21 13.80 -3.95 18.49
C HIS A 21 13.68 -2.55 19.09
N ARG A 22 12.80 -1.68 18.57
CA ARG A 22 12.45 -0.40 19.21
C ARG A 22 11.94 -0.60 20.65
N ALA A 23 11.02 -1.55 20.84
CA ALA A 23 10.50 -1.89 22.18
C ALA A 23 11.61 -2.41 23.10
N THR A 24 12.52 -3.23 22.57
CA THR A 24 13.67 -3.76 23.31
C THR A 24 14.62 -2.65 23.77
N LEU A 25 14.98 -1.71 22.87
CA LEU A 25 15.83 -0.57 23.20
C LEU A 25 15.19 0.33 24.26
N GLY A 26 13.89 0.61 24.13
CA GLY A 26 13.15 1.38 25.14
C GLY A 26 13.20 0.72 26.52
N ASN A 27 13.02 -0.60 26.58
CA ASN A 27 13.12 -1.36 27.83
C ASN A 27 14.55 -1.33 28.41
N TRP A 28 15.58 -1.38 27.58
CA TRP A 28 16.97 -1.27 28.04
C TRP A 28 17.31 0.12 28.55
N LEU A 29 16.82 1.18 27.91
CA LEU A 29 16.97 2.56 28.38
C LEU A 29 16.30 2.76 29.73
N ALA A 30 15.07 2.26 29.92
CA ALA A 30 14.38 2.35 31.21
C ALA A 30 15.14 1.62 32.33
N LYS A 31 15.66 0.42 32.04
CA LYS A 31 16.52 -0.32 32.99
C LYS A 31 17.84 0.39 33.26
N LEU A 32 18.40 1.06 32.26
CA LEU A 32 19.62 1.84 32.43
C LEU A 32 19.38 3.00 33.39
N ASP A 33 18.25 3.71 33.26
CA ASP A 33 17.85 4.79 34.16
C ASP A 33 17.74 4.33 35.62
N GLU A 34 17.19 3.14 35.88
CA GLU A 34 17.11 2.53 37.22
C GLU A 34 18.50 2.24 37.83
N LEU A 35 19.50 1.99 37.00
CA LEU A 35 20.89 1.70 37.40
C LEU A 35 21.74 2.97 37.52
N SER A 36 21.16 4.15 37.34
CA SER A 36 21.87 5.43 37.48
C SER A 36 22.54 5.57 38.85
N GLY A 37 23.80 5.99 38.87
CA GLY A 37 24.61 6.11 40.09
C GLY A 37 25.22 4.81 40.62
N THR A 38 24.90 3.64 40.05
CA THR A 38 25.55 2.35 40.40
C THR A 38 26.82 2.08 39.61
N VAL A 39 27.04 2.82 38.52
CA VAL A 39 28.18 2.70 37.62
C VAL A 39 28.88 4.06 37.46
N ARG A 40 30.09 4.05 36.88
CA ARG A 40 30.80 5.29 36.55
C ARG A 40 29.97 6.12 35.55
N PRO A 41 29.85 7.45 35.74
CA PRO A 41 29.06 8.32 34.86
C PRO A 41 29.42 8.16 33.37
N GLU A 42 30.72 8.14 33.06
CA GLU A 42 31.21 7.97 31.68
C GLU A 42 30.80 6.64 31.02
N VAL A 43 30.61 5.57 31.80
CA VAL A 43 30.14 4.28 31.28
C VAL A 43 28.64 4.33 31.02
N TYR A 44 27.89 4.92 31.95
CA TYR A 44 26.46 5.15 31.81
C TYR A 44 26.15 5.99 30.57
N ASP A 45 26.79 7.16 30.44
CA ASP A 45 26.56 8.11 29.35
C ASP A 45 26.84 7.48 27.99
N ARG A 46 27.92 6.69 27.89
CA ARG A 46 28.28 5.99 26.66
C ARG A 46 27.26 4.92 26.26
N VAL A 47 26.81 4.08 27.20
CA VAL A 47 25.82 3.04 26.90
C VAL A 47 24.46 3.64 26.57
N ARG A 48 24.07 4.70 27.29
CA ARG A 48 22.86 5.46 26.99
C ARG A 48 22.92 6.03 25.57
N GLY A 49 24.02 6.68 25.22
CA GLY A 49 24.24 7.25 23.89
C GLY A 49 24.11 6.21 22.77
N ASP A 50 24.69 5.02 22.93
CA ASP A 50 24.54 3.90 21.97
C ASP A 50 23.08 3.50 21.78
N TYR A 51 22.36 3.27 22.87
CA TYR A 51 20.95 2.85 22.80
C TYR A 51 20.05 3.94 22.20
N GLU A 52 20.28 5.21 22.54
CA GLU A 52 19.54 6.33 21.96
C GLU A 52 19.85 6.51 20.47
N GLU A 53 21.11 6.33 20.05
CA GLU A 53 21.49 6.39 18.63
C GLU A 53 20.84 5.27 17.82
N ARG A 54 20.90 4.04 18.34
CA ARG A 54 20.22 2.89 17.73
C ARG A 54 18.72 3.11 17.65
N LEU A 55 18.10 3.63 18.70
CA LEU A 55 16.67 3.94 18.72
C LEU A 55 16.30 4.97 17.64
N ARG A 56 17.06 6.07 17.54
CA ARG A 56 16.87 7.08 16.49
C ARG A 56 17.01 6.50 15.08
N SER A 57 17.96 5.60 14.86
CA SER A 57 18.12 4.91 13.57
C SER A 57 16.87 4.11 13.21
N GLN A 58 16.31 3.36 14.16
CA GLN A 58 15.10 2.56 13.93
C GLN A 58 13.87 3.40 13.70
N GLU A 59 13.72 4.51 14.42
CA GLU A 59 12.60 5.43 14.20
C GLU A 59 12.68 6.09 12.82
N LYS A 60 13.88 6.36 12.33
CA LYS A 60 14.10 6.84 10.95
C LYS A 60 13.67 5.78 9.92
N GLU A 61 14.06 4.53 10.09
CA GLU A 61 13.66 3.43 9.20
C GLU A 61 12.15 3.18 9.20
N LEU A 62 11.52 3.16 10.39
CA LEU A 62 10.06 3.06 10.51
C LEU A 62 9.33 4.23 9.83
N THR A 63 9.89 5.43 9.91
CA THR A 63 9.32 6.61 9.25
C THR A 63 9.47 6.52 7.72
N ALA A 64 10.61 6.02 7.23
CA ALA A 64 10.81 5.80 5.80
C ALA A 64 9.79 4.78 5.25
N HIS A 65 9.62 3.64 5.93
CA HIS A 65 8.62 2.65 5.54
C HIS A 65 7.19 3.18 5.57
N ARG A 66 6.84 4.02 6.55
CA ARG A 66 5.55 4.69 6.57
C ARG A 66 5.36 5.53 5.30
N SER A 67 6.34 6.36 4.96
CA SER A 67 6.28 7.22 3.76
C SER A 67 6.17 6.41 2.46
N GLU A 68 6.86 5.28 2.38
CA GLU A 68 6.77 4.35 1.24
C GLU A 68 5.37 3.75 1.13
N MET A 69 4.79 3.29 2.25
CA MET A 69 3.43 2.76 2.29
C MET A 69 2.37 3.79 1.94
N GLU A 70 2.51 5.03 2.44
CA GLU A 70 1.62 6.15 2.11
C GLU A 70 1.68 6.48 0.61
N THR A 71 2.87 6.48 0.03
CA THR A 71 3.07 6.69 -1.42
C THR A 71 2.43 5.57 -2.24
N ALA A 72 2.72 4.31 -1.91
CA ALA A 72 2.15 3.16 -2.61
C ALA A 72 0.61 3.12 -2.52
N LEU A 73 0.05 3.51 -1.36
CA LEU A 73 -1.39 3.62 -1.18
C LEU A 73 -1.99 4.71 -2.09
N GLU A 74 -1.34 5.87 -2.21
CA GLU A 74 -1.82 6.96 -3.05
C GLU A 74 -1.72 6.63 -4.55
N GLU A 75 -0.61 6.00 -4.96
CA GLU A 75 -0.45 5.47 -6.32
C GLU A 75 -1.54 4.45 -6.66
N HIS A 76 -1.85 3.55 -5.72
CA HIS A 76 -2.89 2.56 -5.89
C HIS A 76 -4.28 3.18 -6.01
N LYS A 77 -4.64 4.14 -5.15
CA LYS A 77 -5.92 4.89 -5.27
C LYS A 77 -6.04 5.63 -6.60
N THR A 78 -4.95 6.26 -7.03
CA THR A 78 -4.88 6.96 -8.31
C THR A 78 -5.12 5.98 -9.46
N ARG A 79 -4.47 4.81 -9.42
CA ARG A 79 -4.64 3.75 -10.42
C ARG A 79 -6.09 3.25 -10.49
N VAL A 80 -6.72 2.97 -9.34
CA VAL A 80 -8.14 2.57 -9.29
C VAL A 80 -9.02 3.64 -9.92
N THR A 81 -8.84 4.91 -9.55
CA THR A 81 -9.63 6.03 -10.09
C THR A 81 -9.49 6.13 -11.61
N VAL A 82 -8.27 5.95 -12.15
CA VAL A 82 -8.00 5.97 -13.59
C VAL A 82 -8.68 4.79 -14.29
N LEU A 83 -8.60 3.59 -13.71
CA LEU A 83 -9.22 2.39 -14.27
C LEU A 83 -10.75 2.49 -14.27
N GLU A 84 -11.35 3.02 -13.20
CA GLU A 84 -12.80 3.29 -13.13
C GLU A 84 -13.22 4.29 -14.21
N SER A 85 -12.45 5.37 -14.39
CA SER A 85 -12.73 6.36 -15.43
C SER A 85 -12.64 5.78 -16.84
N ASP A 86 -11.61 4.98 -17.18
CA ASP A 86 -11.51 4.32 -18.50
C ASP A 86 -12.65 3.32 -18.68
N ARG A 87 -13.03 2.59 -17.63
CA ARG A 87 -14.16 1.65 -17.70
C ARG A 87 -15.46 2.37 -18.04
N ASP A 88 -15.75 3.49 -17.39
CA ASP A 88 -16.96 4.26 -17.65
C ASP A 88 -16.97 4.87 -19.06
N GLU A 89 -15.82 5.36 -19.54
CA GLU A 89 -15.66 5.85 -20.91
C GLU A 89 -15.92 4.72 -21.94
N ARG A 90 -15.32 3.53 -21.75
CA ARG A 90 -15.53 2.38 -22.65
C ARG A 90 -16.96 1.86 -22.62
N ALA A 91 -17.63 1.94 -21.46
CA ALA A 91 -19.04 1.58 -21.35
C ALA A 91 -19.92 2.55 -22.14
N ALA A 92 -19.64 3.86 -22.05
CA ALA A 92 -20.33 4.88 -22.82
C ALA A 92 -20.10 4.72 -24.33
N GLU A 93 -18.87 4.45 -24.77
CA GLU A 93 -18.56 4.17 -26.18
C GLU A 93 -19.32 2.94 -26.71
N LEU A 94 -19.45 1.88 -25.89
CA LEU A 94 -20.24 0.71 -26.26
C LEU A 94 -21.73 1.05 -26.38
N GLU A 95 -22.29 1.83 -25.46
CA GLU A 95 -23.67 2.30 -25.52
C GLU A 95 -23.90 3.18 -26.76
N GLU A 96 -22.96 4.08 -27.08
CA GLU A 96 -23.02 4.88 -28.30
C GLU A 96 -23.00 4.00 -29.56
N ALA A 97 -22.10 3.02 -29.63
CA ALA A 97 -22.04 2.09 -30.76
C ALA A 97 -23.35 1.29 -30.93
N GLN A 98 -23.98 0.88 -29.82
CA GLN A 98 -25.29 0.23 -29.81
C GLN A 98 -26.39 1.17 -30.34
N LEU A 99 -26.39 2.44 -29.92
CA LEU A 99 -27.33 3.45 -30.38
C LEU A 99 -27.19 3.70 -31.89
N ARG A 100 -25.97 3.90 -32.38
CA ARG A 100 -25.68 4.12 -33.81
C ARG A 100 -26.09 2.93 -34.68
N PHE A 101 -25.86 1.70 -34.19
CA PHE A 101 -26.37 0.50 -34.84
C PHE A 101 -27.90 0.46 -34.88
N ALA A 102 -28.59 0.79 -33.77
CA ALA A 102 -30.05 0.83 -33.71
C ALA A 102 -30.66 1.87 -34.67
N VAL A 103 -29.96 2.99 -34.91
CA VAL A 103 -30.35 4.01 -35.90
C VAL A 103 -30.04 3.57 -37.35
N GLY A 104 -29.27 2.50 -37.53
CA GLY A 104 -28.94 1.92 -38.83
C GLY A 104 -27.67 2.49 -39.47
N GLU A 105 -26.83 3.19 -38.69
CA GLU A 105 -25.54 3.73 -39.16
C GLU A 105 -24.55 2.61 -39.51
N PHE A 106 -24.57 1.52 -38.75
CA PHE A 106 -23.69 0.37 -38.95
C PHE A 106 -24.40 -0.81 -39.58
N LYS A 107 -23.67 -1.51 -40.47
CA LYS A 107 -24.05 -2.87 -40.85
C LYS A 107 -23.73 -3.82 -39.71
N GLU A 108 -24.46 -4.92 -39.61
CA GLU A 108 -24.35 -5.83 -38.48
C GLU A 108 -22.94 -6.44 -38.30
N ALA A 109 -22.21 -6.67 -39.39
CA ALA A 109 -20.82 -7.16 -39.33
C ALA A 109 -19.86 -6.11 -38.74
N GLU A 110 -20.07 -4.83 -39.06
CA GLU A 110 -19.28 -3.71 -38.54
C GLU A 110 -19.59 -3.49 -37.06
N PHE A 111 -20.87 -3.45 -36.71
CA PHE A 111 -21.31 -3.34 -35.31
C PHE A 111 -20.77 -4.48 -34.44
N ARG A 112 -20.82 -5.74 -34.91
CA ARG A 112 -20.25 -6.88 -34.18
C ARG A 112 -18.77 -6.71 -33.87
N LYS A 113 -18.00 -6.15 -34.81
CA LYS A 113 -16.58 -5.88 -34.60
C LYS A 113 -16.35 -4.80 -33.53
N HIS A 114 -17.08 -3.69 -33.61
CA HIS A 114 -17.01 -2.62 -32.60
C HIS A 114 -17.40 -3.14 -31.21
N LYS A 115 -18.53 -3.84 -31.13
CA LYS A 115 -19.04 -4.42 -29.89
C LYS A 115 -18.03 -5.35 -29.22
N SER A 116 -17.45 -6.31 -29.96
CA SER A 116 -16.46 -7.26 -29.42
C SER A 116 -15.25 -6.53 -28.83
N ALA A 117 -14.73 -5.50 -29.53
CA ALA A 117 -13.58 -4.75 -29.07
C ALA A 117 -13.84 -4.01 -27.74
N HIS A 118 -15.00 -3.36 -27.59
CA HIS A 118 -15.35 -2.68 -26.34
C HIS A 118 -15.62 -3.68 -25.20
N GLU A 119 -16.31 -4.79 -25.47
CA GLU A 119 -16.59 -5.83 -24.47
C GLU A 119 -15.31 -6.51 -23.96
N GLU A 120 -14.35 -6.79 -24.84
CA GLU A 120 -13.03 -7.33 -24.47
C GLU A 120 -12.26 -6.35 -23.58
N ARG A 121 -12.25 -5.05 -23.93
CA ARG A 121 -11.57 -4.04 -23.11
C ARG A 121 -12.24 -3.87 -21.74
N LEU A 122 -13.56 -3.82 -21.69
CA LEU A 122 -14.32 -3.74 -20.42
C LEU A 122 -14.04 -4.94 -19.53
N THR A 123 -13.99 -6.15 -20.10
CA THR A 123 -13.67 -7.36 -19.36
C THR A 123 -12.25 -7.31 -18.76
N ALA A 124 -11.28 -6.79 -19.52
CA ALA A 124 -9.92 -6.59 -19.03
C ALA A 124 -9.89 -5.57 -17.88
N LEU A 125 -10.55 -4.43 -18.04
CA LEU A 125 -10.65 -3.39 -16.99
C LEU A 125 -11.31 -3.90 -15.70
N ASP A 126 -12.40 -4.66 -15.82
CA ASP A 126 -13.08 -5.26 -14.66
C ASP A 126 -12.18 -6.28 -13.94
N ALA A 127 -11.31 -6.99 -14.66
CA ALA A 127 -10.34 -7.90 -14.07
C ALA A 127 -9.19 -7.14 -13.38
N GLU A 128 -8.69 -6.07 -13.98
CA GLU A 128 -7.67 -5.18 -13.39
C GLU A 128 -8.21 -4.54 -12.10
N LEU A 129 -9.41 -3.97 -12.12
CA LEU A 129 -10.07 -3.37 -10.95
C LEU A 129 -10.29 -4.40 -9.82
N LYS A 130 -10.70 -5.62 -10.15
CA LYS A 130 -10.85 -6.70 -9.14
C LYS A 130 -9.52 -7.10 -8.50
N SER A 131 -8.42 -7.03 -9.24
CA SER A 131 -7.10 -7.33 -8.69
C SER A 131 -6.59 -6.22 -7.76
N ASP A 132 -7.19 -5.03 -7.87
CA ASP A 132 -6.87 -3.84 -7.09
C ASP A 132 -7.83 -3.61 -5.90
N GLN A 133 -8.78 -4.51 -5.63
CA GLN A 133 -9.72 -4.43 -4.51
C GLN A 133 -9.41 -5.47 -3.42
#